data_AF-S4MS37-F1
#
_entry.id   AF-S4MS37-F1
#
_cell.length_a   1.000
_cell.length_b   1.000
_cell.length_c   1.000
_cell.angle_alpha   90.00
_cell.angle_beta   90.00
_cell.angle_gamma   90.00
#
_symmetry.space_group_name_H-M   'P 1'
#
loop_
_entity.id
_entity.type
_entity.pdbx_description
1 polymer ?
#
loop_
_entity_poly.entity_id
_entity_poly.type
_entity_poly.pdbx_seq_one_letter_code
_entity_poly.pdbx_strand_id
1 'polypeptide(L)'
;MWLLVNTYFVVSEPGPWLTGIALPLTQGAVLHGQGVVDISLYLTDGSDRLDWYSSASLLLLAGLLVLFVLFVRRLGPAATVLPWCAFYLATRSQDGYYLLMTPLWLAAAVTAPATAFAGAWQPRVRLLSGPRRRPARIVLAALLLLPALSGAAVAATGTPPLHMRVVAARHPTAATVSRLTLQVTNTDDTALAPHFTLTMGQGMDPYWRIVRGPRSLPAHATARYELRPPSGRFTVPRPGARIRLRAFTASPQTLSSTDVQQAVRRTG
;
A
#
# COMPACT_ATOMS: atom_id res chain seq x y z
N MET A 1 -19.81 22.58 9.66
CA MET A 1 -20.68 21.51 9.13
C MET A 1 -20.13 20.13 9.44
N TRP A 2 -18.92 19.76 8.98
CA TRP A 2 -18.33 18.44 9.25
C TRP A 2 -18.23 18.08 10.75
N LEU A 3 -17.69 18.97 11.59
CA LEU A 3 -17.60 18.74 13.04
C LEU A 3 -18.97 18.54 13.69
N LEU A 4 -19.98 19.33 13.30
CA LEU A 4 -21.36 19.22 13.78
C LEU A 4 -21.97 17.85 13.46
N VAL A 5 -21.78 17.35 12.25
CA VAL A 5 -22.24 16.01 11.84
C VAL A 5 -21.50 14.91 12.59
N ASN A 6 -20.22 15.11 12.90
CA ASN A 6 -19.38 14.12 13.58
C ASN A 6 -19.47 14.19 15.11
N THR A 7 -20.08 15.24 15.69
CA THR A 7 -20.04 15.49 17.14
C THR A 7 -20.64 14.33 17.94
N TYR A 8 -21.75 13.76 17.44
CA TYR A 8 -22.37 12.60 18.05
C TYR A 8 -21.37 11.43 18.16
N PHE A 9 -20.76 11.02 17.06
CA PHE A 9 -19.82 9.90 17.02
C PHE A 9 -18.54 10.16 17.82
N VAL A 10 -18.04 11.39 17.84
CA VAL A 10 -16.87 11.77 18.65
C VAL A 10 -17.14 11.60 20.15
N VAL A 11 -18.37 11.90 20.59
CA VAL A 11 -18.74 11.86 22.01
C VAL A 11 -19.22 10.46 22.43
N SER A 12 -20.03 9.80 21.59
CA SER A 12 -20.63 8.50 21.93
C SER A 12 -19.70 7.33 21.64
N GLU A 13 -18.90 7.40 20.58
CA GLU A 13 -18.13 6.27 20.05
C GLU A 13 -16.73 6.68 19.54
N PRO A 14 -15.88 7.31 20.38
CA PRO A 14 -14.61 7.89 19.94
C PRO A 14 -13.65 6.86 19.32
N GLY A 15 -13.61 5.64 19.87
CA GLY A 15 -12.78 4.55 19.37
C GLY A 15 -13.18 4.08 17.97
N PRO A 16 -14.42 3.56 17.79
CA PRO A 16 -14.93 3.18 16.48
C PRO A 16 -14.89 4.31 15.44
N TRP A 17 -15.15 5.55 15.85
CA TRP A 17 -15.04 6.72 14.99
C TRP A 17 -13.61 6.94 14.49
N LEU A 18 -12.60 6.88 15.38
CA LEU A 18 -11.19 6.98 15.00
C LEU A 18 -10.76 5.82 14.09
N THR A 19 -11.16 4.58 14.42
CA THR A 19 -10.91 3.42 13.57
C THR A 19 -11.55 3.61 12.19
N GLY A 20 -12.77 4.14 12.15
CA GLY A 20 -13.51 4.44 10.93
C GLY A 20 -12.80 5.43 10.01
N ILE A 21 -12.27 6.52 10.57
CA ILE A 21 -11.48 7.51 9.82
C ILE A 21 -10.14 6.94 9.37
N ALA A 22 -9.53 6.05 10.16
CA ALA A 22 -8.26 5.43 9.85
C ALA A 22 -8.38 4.25 8.85
N LEU A 23 -9.58 3.70 8.61
CA LEU A 23 -9.81 2.56 7.71
C LEU A 23 -9.13 2.71 6.33
N PRO A 24 -9.17 3.86 5.64
CA PRO A 24 -8.47 4.02 4.36
C PRO A 24 -6.95 3.81 4.44
N LEU A 25 -6.37 3.97 5.63
CA LEU A 25 -4.94 3.83 5.92
C LEU A 25 -4.61 2.45 6.52
N THR A 26 -5.52 1.84 7.28
CA THR A 26 -5.27 0.59 8.04
C THR A 26 -5.92 -0.66 7.47
N GLN A 27 -6.92 -0.52 6.60
CA GLN A 27 -7.64 -1.68 6.07
C GLN A 27 -6.78 -2.43 5.04
N GLY A 28 -6.40 -3.66 5.39
CA GLY A 28 -5.67 -4.60 4.54
C GLY A 28 -6.53 -5.15 3.39
N ALA A 29 -6.83 -4.30 2.41
CA ALA A 29 -7.49 -4.70 1.17
C ALA A 29 -6.48 -4.71 0.00
N VAL A 30 -6.75 -5.59 -0.97
CA VAL A 30 -5.94 -5.91 -2.16
C VAL A 30 -5.00 -4.77 -2.58
N LEU A 31 -3.70 -4.99 -2.44
CA LEU A 31 -2.65 -4.01 -2.73
C LEU A 31 -2.82 -3.43 -4.14
N HIS A 32 -3.24 -2.17 -4.21
CA HIS A 32 -3.34 -1.39 -5.46
C HIS A 32 -2.83 0.03 -5.26
N GLY A 33 -2.12 0.30 -4.16
CA GLY A 33 -1.57 1.62 -3.92
C GLY A 33 -0.65 2.06 -5.04
N GLN A 34 -0.64 3.36 -5.28
CA GLN A 34 0.23 4.03 -6.22
C GLN A 34 1.29 4.75 -5.41
N GLY A 35 2.57 4.49 -5.68
CA GLY A 35 3.68 5.07 -4.92
C GLY A 35 4.64 4.01 -4.40
N VAL A 36 5.06 4.12 -3.13
CA VAL A 36 6.19 3.31 -2.64
C VAL A 36 5.88 1.81 -2.58
N VAL A 37 4.59 1.44 -2.44
CA VAL A 37 4.15 0.03 -2.48
C VAL A 37 4.37 -0.62 -3.86
N ASP A 38 4.51 0.17 -4.92
CA ASP A 38 4.85 -0.32 -6.26
C ASP A 38 6.22 -1.00 -6.30
N ILE A 39 7.12 -0.66 -5.37
CA ILE A 39 8.41 -1.34 -5.20
C ILE A 39 8.16 -2.81 -4.83
N SER A 40 7.31 -3.08 -3.85
CA SER A 40 6.94 -4.44 -3.45
C SER A 40 6.12 -5.17 -4.52
N LEU A 41 5.26 -4.46 -5.26
CA LEU A 41 4.39 -5.07 -6.28
C LEU A 41 5.13 -5.39 -7.59
N TYR A 42 5.99 -4.49 -8.07
CA TYR A 42 6.49 -4.52 -9.44
C TYR A 42 8.01 -4.62 -9.55
N LEU A 43 8.76 -4.04 -8.60
CA LEU A 43 10.23 -4.00 -8.68
C LEU A 43 10.91 -5.13 -7.93
N THR A 44 10.27 -5.67 -6.89
CA THR A 44 10.75 -6.80 -6.10
C THR A 44 9.81 -8.00 -6.25
N ASP A 45 10.15 -9.11 -5.59
CA ASP A 45 9.30 -10.29 -5.51
C ASP A 45 8.29 -10.24 -4.35
N GLY A 46 8.23 -9.15 -3.59
CA GLY A 46 7.25 -8.96 -2.53
C GLY A 46 7.84 -8.43 -1.23
N SER A 47 7.11 -8.61 -0.13
CA SER A 47 7.52 -8.16 1.21
C SER A 47 6.72 -8.90 2.29
N ASP A 48 7.38 -9.25 3.38
CA ASP A 48 6.85 -9.81 4.62
C ASP A 48 6.27 -8.74 5.57
N ARG A 49 6.42 -7.46 5.21
CA ARG A 49 6.23 -6.32 6.12
C ARG A 49 5.33 -5.25 5.54
N LEU A 50 4.28 -5.61 4.80
CA LEU A 50 3.44 -4.62 4.12
C LEU A 50 2.68 -3.71 5.08
N ASP A 51 2.41 -4.16 6.30
CA ASP A 51 1.78 -3.34 7.36
C ASP A 51 2.59 -2.08 7.71
N TRP A 52 3.91 -2.10 7.45
CA TRP A 52 4.78 -0.95 7.67
C TRP A 52 4.49 0.20 6.69
N TYR A 53 3.93 -0.07 5.51
CA TYR A 53 3.47 0.98 4.59
C TYR A 53 2.29 1.76 5.18
N SER A 54 1.31 1.06 5.74
CA SER A 54 0.18 1.67 6.44
C SER A 54 0.62 2.48 7.66
N SER A 55 1.55 1.93 8.45
CA SER A 55 2.14 2.63 9.60
C SER A 55 2.93 3.87 9.16
N ALA A 56 3.73 3.76 8.09
CA ALA A 56 4.49 4.87 7.52
C ALA A 56 3.56 5.99 7.00
N SER A 57 2.44 5.63 6.37
CA SER A 57 1.44 6.58 5.89
C SER A 57 0.83 7.38 7.04
N LEU A 58 0.44 6.71 8.15
CA LEU A 58 -0.08 7.37 9.35
C LEU A 58 0.96 8.29 10.01
N LEU A 59 2.21 7.82 10.12
CA LEU A 59 3.31 8.62 10.67
C LEU A 59 3.61 9.83 9.78
N LEU A 60 3.55 9.69 8.46
CA LEU A 60 3.74 10.82 7.55
C LEU A 60 2.61 11.83 7.71
N LEU A 61 1.35 11.38 7.75
CA LEU A 61 0.21 12.27 7.96
C LEU A 61 0.35 13.06 9.27
N ALA A 62 0.68 12.37 10.36
CA ALA A 62 0.90 13.00 11.66
C ALA A 62 2.06 14.01 11.63
N GLY A 63 3.20 13.63 11.04
CA GLY A 63 4.37 14.51 10.89
C GLY A 63 4.04 15.76 10.06
N LEU A 64 3.34 15.60 8.94
CA LEU A 64 2.91 16.70 8.08
C LEU A 64 1.89 17.61 8.76
N LEU A 65 0.98 17.05 9.57
CA LEU A 65 0.03 17.84 10.35
C LEU A 65 0.75 18.69 11.40
N VAL A 66 1.70 18.11 12.14
CA VAL A 66 2.51 18.86 13.10
C VAL A 66 3.31 19.96 12.40
N LEU A 67 3.97 19.65 11.27
CA LEU A 67 4.68 20.63 10.47
C LEU A 67 3.76 21.75 9.98
N PHE A 68 2.56 21.40 9.50
CA PHE A 68 1.57 22.36 9.05
C PHE A 68 1.18 23.32 10.18
N VAL A 69 0.84 22.81 11.37
CA VAL A 69 0.49 23.64 12.53
C VAL A 69 1.66 24.54 12.95
N LEU A 70 2.87 23.98 13.02
CA LEU A 70 4.06 24.73 13.45
C LEU A 70 4.52 25.76 12.43
N PHE A 71 4.20 25.61 11.14
CA PHE A 71 4.67 26.46 10.05
C PHE A 71 3.55 26.93 9.12
N VAL A 72 2.33 27.13 9.64
CA VAL A 72 1.13 27.45 8.84
C VAL A 72 1.30 28.70 7.98
N ARG A 73 2.05 29.70 8.44
CA ARG A 73 2.33 30.93 7.65
C ARG A 73 3.12 30.65 6.37
N ARG A 74 3.87 29.55 6.34
CA ARG A 74 4.67 29.11 5.19
C ARG A 74 3.99 27.99 4.41
N LEU A 75 3.38 27.04 5.11
CA LEU A 75 2.77 25.84 4.53
C LEU A 75 1.28 26.03 4.20
N GLY A 76 0.68 27.15 4.57
CA GLY A 76 -0.71 27.50 4.29
C GLY A 76 -1.15 27.28 2.85
N PRO A 77 -0.39 27.76 1.84
CA PRO A 77 -0.72 27.50 0.44
C PRO A 77 -0.75 26.01 0.05
N ALA A 78 -0.05 25.16 0.80
CA ALA A 78 0.00 23.71 0.57
C ALA A 78 -1.01 22.92 1.43
N ALA A 79 -1.88 23.59 2.19
CA ALA A 79 -2.83 22.94 3.12
C ALA A 79 -3.71 21.88 2.43
N THR A 80 -4.09 22.11 1.17
CA THR A 80 -4.94 21.21 0.40
C THR A 80 -4.21 20.02 -0.20
N VAL A 81 -2.87 20.08 -0.29
CA VAL A 81 -2.02 19.06 -0.91
C VAL A 81 -1.32 18.20 0.15
N LEU A 82 -0.89 18.80 1.27
CA LEU A 82 -0.10 18.14 2.30
C LEU A 82 -0.70 16.81 2.81
N PRO A 83 -2.00 16.70 3.13
CA PRO A 83 -2.58 15.44 3.57
C PRO A 83 -2.43 14.31 2.54
N TRP A 84 -2.34 14.66 1.26
CA TRP A 84 -2.24 13.68 0.17
C TRP A 84 -0.86 13.06 0.05
N CYS A 85 0.18 13.69 0.58
CA CYS A 85 1.51 13.09 0.61
C CYS A 85 1.52 11.77 1.40
N ALA A 86 0.70 11.64 2.43
CA ALA A 86 0.54 10.39 3.20
C ALA A 86 0.08 9.22 2.32
N PHE A 87 -0.74 9.50 1.31
CA PHE A 87 -1.29 8.49 0.44
C PHE A 87 -0.20 7.84 -0.43
N TYR A 88 0.87 8.53 -0.85
CA TYR A 88 2.00 7.89 -1.58
C TYR A 88 2.64 6.68 -0.88
N LEU A 89 2.45 6.54 0.44
CA LEU A 89 2.95 5.41 1.22
C LEU A 89 1.87 4.35 1.48
N ALA A 90 0.60 4.65 1.24
CA ALA A 90 -0.49 3.75 1.55
C ALA A 90 -0.62 2.63 0.51
N THR A 91 -1.09 1.47 0.98
CA THR A 91 -1.21 0.21 0.22
C THR A 91 -2.43 0.14 -0.71
N ARG A 92 -3.35 1.12 -0.61
CA ARG A 92 -4.65 1.13 -1.29
C ARG A 92 -4.65 2.02 -2.54
N SER A 93 -5.40 1.63 -3.57
CA SER A 93 -5.61 2.42 -4.81
C SER A 93 -6.04 3.86 -4.54
N GLN A 94 -5.41 4.77 -5.30
CA GLN A 94 -5.51 6.21 -5.10
C GLN A 94 -6.00 6.96 -6.34
N ASP A 95 -6.33 6.24 -7.41
CA ASP A 95 -6.70 6.82 -8.70
C ASP A 95 -7.85 7.80 -8.56
N GLY A 96 -8.92 7.39 -7.86
CA GLY A 96 -10.06 8.27 -7.61
C GLY A 96 -9.72 9.47 -6.74
N TYR A 97 -8.76 9.32 -5.82
CA TYR A 97 -8.39 10.36 -4.87
C TYR A 97 -7.57 11.48 -5.52
N TYR A 98 -6.50 11.15 -6.25
CA TYR A 98 -5.68 12.15 -6.92
C TYR A 98 -6.44 12.82 -8.07
N LEU A 99 -7.17 12.04 -8.87
CA LEU A 99 -7.83 12.55 -10.07
C LEU A 99 -8.96 13.54 -9.70
N LEU A 100 -9.75 13.23 -8.67
CA LEU A 100 -10.83 14.11 -8.22
C LEU A 100 -10.33 15.37 -7.50
N MET A 101 -9.12 15.34 -6.93
CA MET A 101 -8.59 16.44 -6.11
C MET A 101 -7.65 17.36 -6.88
N THR A 102 -7.13 16.93 -8.03
CA THR A 102 -6.27 17.74 -8.88
C THR A 102 -6.90 19.10 -9.24
N PRO A 103 -8.19 19.20 -9.64
CA PRO A 103 -8.83 20.50 -9.88
C PRO A 103 -8.88 21.38 -8.62
N LEU A 104 -9.13 20.77 -7.46
CA LEU A 104 -9.14 21.48 -6.18
C LEU A 104 -7.75 22.01 -5.81
N TRP A 105 -6.69 21.24 -6.07
CA TRP A 105 -5.31 21.68 -5.84
C TRP A 105 -4.93 22.82 -6.76
N LEU A 106 -5.31 22.75 -8.03
CA LEU A 106 -5.09 23.84 -8.98
C LEU A 106 -5.82 25.11 -8.53
N ALA A 107 -7.10 24.98 -8.17
CA ALA A 107 -7.86 26.10 -7.63
C ALA A 107 -7.18 26.70 -6.40
N ALA A 108 -6.82 25.87 -5.41
CA ALA A 108 -6.12 26.32 -4.20
C ALA A 108 -4.78 26.99 -4.50
N ALA A 109 -3.99 26.46 -5.42
CA ALA A 109 -2.71 27.05 -5.82
C ALA A 109 -2.87 28.45 -6.43
N VAL A 110 -3.97 28.69 -7.15
CA VAL A 110 -4.29 29.99 -7.76
C VAL A 110 -4.94 30.95 -6.76
N THR A 111 -5.79 30.45 -5.85
CA THR A 111 -6.62 31.30 -4.99
C THR A 111 -6.09 31.49 -3.57
N ALA A 112 -5.04 30.77 -3.14
CA ALA A 112 -4.50 30.82 -1.78
C ALA A 112 -3.06 31.37 -1.75
N PRO A 113 -2.86 32.67 -2.01
CA PRO A 113 -1.52 33.27 -2.02
C PRO A 113 -0.89 33.20 -0.63
N ALA A 114 0.44 33.12 -0.56
CA ALA A 114 1.18 33.08 0.70
C ALA A 114 0.88 34.28 1.63
N THR A 115 0.54 35.44 1.06
CA THR A 115 0.16 36.65 1.79
C THR A 115 -1.11 36.46 2.62
N ALA A 116 -2.06 35.63 2.18
CA ALA A 116 -3.27 35.31 2.94
C ALA A 116 -2.95 34.60 4.27
N PHE A 117 -1.79 33.95 4.36
CA PHE A 117 -1.35 33.24 5.56
C PHE A 117 -0.35 34.03 6.41
N ALA A 118 0.04 35.25 6.02
CA ALA A 118 1.02 36.04 6.76
C ALA A 118 0.55 36.37 8.19
N GLY A 119 -0.76 36.61 8.36
CA GLY A 119 -1.41 36.87 9.63
C GLY A 119 -1.88 35.63 10.39
N ALA A 120 -1.70 34.43 9.82
CA ALA A 120 -2.21 33.20 10.44
C ALA A 120 -1.62 33.00 11.84
N TRP A 121 -2.45 32.50 12.76
CA TRP A 121 -2.01 32.15 14.09
C TRP A 121 -1.00 31.00 14.01
N GLN A 122 0.15 31.12 14.68
CA GLN A 122 1.21 30.12 14.69
C GLN A 122 1.78 29.99 16.11
N PRO A 123 1.99 28.76 16.63
CA PRO A 123 2.57 28.56 17.94
C PRO A 123 4.01 29.10 18.01
N ARG A 124 4.31 29.88 19.05
CA ARG A 124 5.64 30.44 19.31
C ARG A 124 6.48 29.47 20.14
N VAL A 125 7.08 28.48 19.49
CA VAL A 125 8.00 27.56 20.16
C VAL A 125 9.35 28.25 20.35
N ARG A 126 9.81 28.39 21.61
CA ARG A 126 11.07 29.08 21.95
C ARG A 126 12.28 28.45 21.23
N LEU A 127 12.34 27.12 21.17
CA LEU A 127 13.39 26.36 20.47
C LEU A 127 13.48 26.66 18.96
N LEU A 128 12.39 27.15 18.36
CA LEU A 128 12.31 27.49 16.93
C LEU A 128 12.50 29.00 16.66
N SER A 129 12.78 29.76 17.72
CA SER A 129 12.90 31.22 17.74
C SER A 129 14.27 31.61 18.30
N GLY A 130 15.23 31.95 17.43
CA GLY A 130 16.59 32.30 17.87
C GLY A 130 17.65 32.24 16.76
N PRO A 131 18.94 32.45 17.09
CA PRO A 131 20.03 32.45 16.11
C PRO A 131 20.21 31.08 15.42
N ARG A 132 19.88 29.98 16.12
CA ARG A 132 19.91 28.60 15.57
C ARG A 132 18.56 28.14 14.99
N ARG A 133 17.66 29.07 14.64
CA ARG A 133 16.30 28.72 14.16
C ARG A 133 16.30 27.86 12.89
N ARG A 134 17.23 28.10 11.96
CA ARG A 134 17.29 27.34 10.69
C ARG A 134 17.64 25.87 10.95
N PRO A 135 18.77 25.54 11.61
CA PRO A 135 19.08 24.13 11.90
C PRO A 135 18.04 23.49 12.81
N ALA A 136 17.50 24.19 13.82
CA ALA A 136 16.46 23.62 14.69
C ALA A 136 15.19 23.21 13.92
N ARG A 137 14.76 24.00 12.93
CA ARG A 137 13.60 23.66 12.08
C ARG A 137 13.88 22.47 11.16
N ILE A 138 15.10 22.36 10.64
CA ILE A 138 15.52 21.21 9.82
C ILE A 138 15.52 19.94 10.66
N VAL A 139 16.14 19.99 11.84
CA VAL A 139 16.18 18.84 12.77
C VAL A 139 14.77 18.43 13.16
N LEU A 140 13.89 19.38 13.49
CA LEU A 140 12.51 19.07 13.80
C LEU A 140 11.77 18.41 12.63
N ALA A 141 11.91 18.94 11.41
CA ALA A 141 11.32 18.33 10.23
C ALA A 141 11.87 16.93 9.97
N ALA A 142 13.17 16.72 10.14
CA ALA A 142 13.78 15.41 10.04
C ALA A 142 13.20 14.45 11.08
N LEU A 143 13.13 14.84 12.35
CA LEU A 143 12.58 14.01 13.43
C LEU A 143 11.11 13.63 13.20
N LEU A 144 10.31 14.51 12.61
CA LEU A 144 8.90 14.26 12.32
C LEU A 144 8.68 13.37 11.09
N LEU A 145 9.58 13.39 10.11
CA LEU A 145 9.42 12.67 8.85
C LEU A 145 10.22 11.36 8.80
N LEU A 146 11.33 11.27 9.52
CA LEU A 146 12.23 10.12 9.50
C LEU A 146 11.53 8.80 9.88
N PRO A 147 10.67 8.72 10.92
CA PRO A 147 9.98 7.48 11.25
C PRO A 147 9.12 6.93 10.11
N ALA A 148 8.44 7.82 9.36
CA ALA A 148 7.65 7.42 8.20
C ALA A 148 8.53 6.89 7.06
N LEU A 149 9.62 7.60 6.75
CA LEU A 149 10.56 7.19 5.71
C LEU A 149 11.25 5.86 6.06
N SER A 150 11.66 5.69 7.31
CA SER A 150 12.24 4.45 7.80
C SER A 150 11.24 3.30 7.73
N GLY A 151 9.98 3.51 8.12
CA GLY A 151 8.95 2.48 8.03
C GLY A 151 8.70 2.02 6.59
N ALA A 152 8.65 2.95 5.65
CA ALA A 152 8.49 2.61 4.24
C ALA A 152 9.72 1.95 3.63
N ALA A 153 10.92 2.34 4.05
CA ALA A 153 12.14 1.65 3.67
C ALA A 153 12.12 0.20 4.16
N VAL A 154 11.77 -0.03 5.44
CA VAL A 154 11.62 -1.38 6.02
C VAL A 154 10.62 -2.23 5.24
N ALA A 155 9.48 -1.65 4.86
CA ALA A 155 8.47 -2.34 4.04
C ALA A 155 9.01 -2.69 2.64
N ALA A 156 9.67 -1.73 1.98
CA ALA A 156 10.19 -1.87 0.62
C ALA A 156 11.37 -2.84 0.51
N THR A 157 12.17 -2.97 1.58
CA THR A 157 13.29 -3.90 1.66
C THR A 157 12.92 -5.24 2.30
N GLY A 158 11.64 -5.48 2.57
CA GLY A 158 11.15 -6.77 3.06
C GLY A 158 11.39 -7.89 2.06
N THR A 159 11.35 -9.14 2.53
CA THR A 159 11.55 -10.33 1.70
C THR A 159 10.24 -11.08 1.52
N PRO A 160 9.99 -11.69 0.35
CA PRO A 160 8.78 -12.48 0.14
C PRO A 160 8.82 -13.77 0.98
N PRO A 161 7.82 -14.02 1.85
CA PRO A 161 7.85 -15.19 2.75
C PRO A 161 7.40 -16.51 2.11
N LEU A 162 6.85 -16.48 0.89
CA LEU A 162 6.39 -17.67 0.18
C LEU A 162 7.21 -17.90 -1.08
N HIS A 163 8.00 -18.97 -1.09
CA HIS A 163 8.59 -19.48 -2.32
C HIS A 163 7.58 -20.32 -3.08
N MET A 164 7.32 -19.94 -4.33
CA MET A 164 6.31 -20.57 -5.17
C MET A 164 6.94 -21.13 -6.43
N ARG A 165 6.59 -22.37 -6.76
CA ARG A 165 7.00 -23.03 -8.01
C ARG A 165 5.79 -23.64 -8.69
N VAL A 166 5.60 -23.33 -9.97
CA VAL A 166 4.59 -24.01 -10.78
C VAL A 166 5.10 -25.43 -11.10
N VAL A 167 4.32 -26.44 -10.72
CA VAL A 167 4.64 -27.85 -10.96
C VAL A 167 3.87 -28.38 -12.17
N ALA A 168 2.65 -27.88 -12.41
CA ALA A 168 1.87 -28.26 -13.58
C ALA A 168 0.88 -27.16 -13.98
N ALA A 169 0.59 -27.04 -15.27
CA ALA A 169 -0.47 -26.20 -15.81
C ALA A 169 -1.37 -27.03 -16.73
N ARG A 170 -2.69 -26.94 -16.54
CA ARG A 170 -3.67 -27.64 -17.39
C ARG A 170 -4.28 -26.69 -18.41
N HIS A 171 -4.08 -27.03 -19.67
CA HIS A 171 -4.51 -26.26 -20.83
C HIS A 171 -5.69 -26.94 -21.52
N PRO A 172 -6.92 -26.38 -21.45
CA PRO A 172 -8.02 -26.83 -22.30
C PRO A 172 -7.77 -26.51 -23.77
N THR A 173 -7.10 -25.39 -24.04
CA THR A 173 -6.69 -24.94 -25.38
C THR A 173 -5.29 -24.35 -25.30
N ALA A 174 -4.61 -24.18 -26.45
CA ALA A 174 -3.29 -23.54 -26.51
C ALA A 174 -3.27 -22.13 -25.91
N ALA A 175 -4.40 -21.42 -25.94
CA ALA A 175 -4.52 -20.04 -25.46
C ALA A 175 -5.10 -19.92 -24.04
N THR A 176 -5.42 -21.02 -23.35
CA THR A 176 -6.08 -20.94 -22.04
C THR A 176 -5.48 -21.87 -20.99
N VAL A 177 -5.52 -21.43 -19.73
CA VAL A 177 -5.19 -22.23 -18.54
C VAL A 177 -6.45 -22.41 -17.70
N SER A 178 -6.76 -23.64 -17.32
CA SER A 178 -7.90 -23.98 -16.45
C SER A 178 -7.50 -24.37 -15.03
N ARG A 179 -6.28 -24.89 -14.86
CA ARG A 179 -5.72 -25.30 -13.56
C ARG A 179 -4.25 -24.96 -13.50
N LEU A 180 -3.81 -24.51 -12.33
CA LEU A 180 -2.40 -24.32 -12.01
C LEU A 180 -2.09 -25.09 -10.74
N THR A 181 -1.09 -25.96 -10.79
CA THR A 181 -0.60 -26.70 -9.62
C THR A 181 0.70 -26.06 -9.17
N LEU A 182 0.75 -25.66 -7.91
CA LEU A 182 1.88 -25.00 -7.28
C LEU A 182 2.47 -25.88 -6.19
N GLN A 183 3.77 -25.79 -6.00
CA GLN A 183 4.43 -26.11 -4.75
C GLN A 183 4.75 -24.78 -4.07
N VAL A 184 4.29 -24.62 -2.84
CA VAL A 184 4.48 -23.40 -2.05
C VAL A 184 5.19 -23.78 -0.76
N THR A 185 6.30 -23.11 -0.49
CA THR A 185 7.09 -23.24 0.74
C THR A 185 7.01 -21.94 1.50
N ASN A 186 6.55 -22.00 2.74
CA ASN A 186 6.61 -20.90 3.67
C ASN A 186 8.00 -20.87 4.31
N THR A 187 8.70 -19.75 4.21
CA THR A 187 10.02 -19.54 4.84
C THR A 187 9.95 -18.63 6.06
N ASP A 188 8.76 -18.12 6.38
CA ASP A 188 8.54 -17.29 7.56
C ASP A 188 8.32 -18.15 8.82
N ASP A 189 8.46 -17.50 9.97
CA ASP A 189 8.31 -18.10 11.29
C ASP A 189 6.85 -18.21 11.74
N THR A 190 5.91 -17.70 10.92
CA THR A 190 4.48 -17.72 11.21
C THR A 190 3.69 -18.52 10.18
N ALA A 191 2.51 -19.01 10.57
CA ALA A 191 1.62 -19.68 9.64
C ALA A 191 0.92 -18.67 8.74
N LEU A 192 0.92 -18.91 7.43
CA LEU A 192 0.39 -17.98 6.43
C LEU A 192 -0.83 -18.54 5.71
N ALA A 193 -1.85 -17.72 5.48
CA ALA A 193 -3.05 -18.09 4.72
C ALA A 193 -3.06 -17.39 3.34
N PRO A 194 -2.47 -18.01 2.29
CA PRO A 194 -2.27 -17.34 1.01
C PRO A 194 -3.52 -17.31 0.13
N HIS A 195 -3.72 -16.16 -0.52
CA HIS A 195 -4.67 -15.95 -1.60
C HIS A 195 -3.90 -15.67 -2.90
N PHE A 196 -4.21 -16.43 -3.96
CA PHE A 196 -3.43 -16.42 -5.19
C PHE A 196 -4.12 -15.68 -6.32
N THR A 197 -3.35 -14.97 -7.14
CA THR A 197 -3.83 -14.39 -8.41
C THR A 197 -2.71 -14.34 -9.45
N LEU A 198 -3.08 -14.19 -10.72
CA LEU A 198 -2.15 -13.87 -11.79
C LEU A 198 -2.28 -12.39 -12.14
N THR A 199 -1.18 -11.75 -12.53
CA THR A 199 -1.21 -10.35 -12.99
C THR A 199 -0.36 -10.20 -14.25
N MET A 200 -0.81 -9.37 -15.19
CA MET A 200 -0.17 -9.15 -16.49
C MET A 200 0.43 -7.75 -16.66
N GLY A 201 0.45 -6.94 -15.60
CA GLY A 201 0.87 -5.54 -15.64
C GLY A 201 0.32 -4.76 -14.45
N GLN A 202 -0.08 -3.52 -14.69
CA GLN A 202 -0.72 -2.66 -13.69
C GLN A 202 -2.16 -3.12 -13.44
N GLY A 203 -2.49 -3.44 -12.19
CA GLY A 203 -3.80 -3.92 -11.77
C GLY A 203 -3.78 -5.33 -11.15
N MET A 204 -4.90 -5.72 -10.54
CA MET A 204 -5.06 -7.04 -9.94
C MET A 204 -6.22 -7.80 -10.59
N ASP A 205 -5.94 -9.02 -11.04
CA ASP A 205 -7.01 -9.92 -11.42
C ASP A 205 -7.65 -10.55 -10.16
N PRO A 206 -8.92 -10.99 -10.24
CA PRO A 206 -9.59 -11.58 -9.10
C PRO A 206 -8.87 -12.84 -8.61
N TYR A 207 -8.92 -13.08 -7.29
CA TYR A 207 -8.27 -14.23 -6.69
C TYR A 207 -8.75 -15.55 -7.27
N TRP A 208 -7.81 -16.43 -7.57
CA TRP A 208 -8.06 -17.79 -7.98
C TRP A 208 -8.51 -18.61 -6.78
N ARG A 209 -9.46 -19.52 -7.03
CA ARG A 209 -9.95 -20.41 -5.99
C ARG A 209 -8.96 -21.54 -5.74
N ILE A 210 -8.60 -21.77 -4.48
CA ILE A 210 -7.90 -22.96 -4.04
C ILE A 210 -8.88 -24.13 -4.08
N VAL A 211 -8.63 -25.12 -4.92
CA VAL A 211 -9.46 -26.32 -5.04
C VAL A 211 -8.89 -27.49 -4.25
N ARG A 212 -7.56 -27.55 -4.13
CA ARG A 212 -6.85 -28.47 -3.23
C ARG A 212 -5.65 -27.74 -2.63
N GLY A 213 -5.31 -28.09 -1.39
CA GLY A 213 -4.27 -27.44 -0.61
C GLY A 213 -4.80 -26.97 0.75
N PRO A 214 -3.92 -26.75 1.74
CA PRO A 214 -4.34 -26.28 3.05
C PRO A 214 -4.77 -24.81 2.96
N ARG A 215 -5.67 -24.38 3.86
CA ARG A 215 -6.06 -22.95 3.96
C ARG A 215 -4.97 -22.08 4.59
N SER A 216 -4.20 -22.67 5.50
CA SER A 216 -3.07 -22.07 6.17
C SER A 216 -1.87 -23.00 6.03
N LEU A 217 -0.73 -22.45 5.64
CA LEU A 217 0.54 -23.12 5.52
C LEU A 217 1.37 -22.82 6.78
N PRO A 218 1.70 -23.81 7.61
CA PRO A 218 2.53 -23.59 8.79
C PRO A 218 3.88 -22.96 8.45
N ALA A 219 4.52 -22.38 9.46
CA ALA A 219 5.90 -21.91 9.37
C ALA A 219 6.82 -23.01 8.83
N HIS A 220 7.74 -22.65 7.94
CA HIS A 220 8.74 -23.57 7.36
C HIS A 220 8.18 -24.78 6.61
N ALA A 221 6.86 -24.81 6.34
CA ALA A 221 6.20 -25.95 5.71
C ALA A 221 6.08 -25.80 4.19
N THR A 222 5.99 -26.94 3.51
CA THR A 222 5.75 -26.99 2.06
C THR A 222 4.46 -27.74 1.75
N ALA A 223 3.62 -27.18 0.89
CA ALA A 223 2.39 -27.81 0.44
C ALA A 223 2.15 -27.64 -1.06
N ARG A 224 1.33 -28.53 -1.62
CA ARG A 224 0.84 -28.41 -3.00
C ARG A 224 -0.53 -27.75 -3.03
N TYR A 225 -0.68 -26.79 -3.93
CA TYR A 225 -1.93 -26.07 -4.17
C TYR A 225 -2.41 -26.31 -5.60
N GLU A 226 -3.69 -26.59 -5.76
CA GLU A 226 -4.36 -26.62 -7.05
C GLU A 226 -5.30 -25.42 -7.16
N LEU A 227 -5.00 -24.51 -8.07
CA LEU A 227 -5.73 -23.27 -8.28
C LEU A 227 -6.63 -23.36 -9.51
N ARG A 228 -7.77 -22.68 -9.45
CA ARG A 228 -8.69 -22.51 -10.59
C ARG A 228 -9.04 -21.02 -10.77
N PRO A 229 -8.99 -20.47 -11.99
CA PRO A 229 -9.42 -19.10 -12.26
C PRO A 229 -10.90 -18.88 -11.88
N PRO A 230 -11.30 -17.65 -11.54
CA PRO A 230 -12.69 -17.32 -11.18
C PRO A 230 -13.71 -17.70 -12.27
N SER A 231 -13.42 -17.34 -13.52
CA SER A 231 -14.21 -17.68 -14.71
C SER A 231 -14.02 -19.14 -15.18
N GLY A 232 -13.18 -19.91 -14.48
CA GLY A 232 -12.80 -21.27 -14.83
C GLY A 232 -11.72 -21.38 -15.91
N ARG A 233 -11.43 -20.31 -16.65
CA ARG A 233 -10.35 -20.26 -17.66
C ARG A 233 -9.64 -18.91 -17.61
N PHE A 234 -8.33 -18.94 -17.65
CA PHE A 234 -7.48 -17.76 -17.78
C PHE A 234 -6.93 -17.72 -19.22
N THR A 235 -7.17 -16.62 -19.91
CA THR A 235 -6.66 -16.41 -21.28
C THR A 235 -5.19 -16.00 -21.20
N VAL A 236 -4.33 -16.76 -21.86
CA VAL A 236 -2.89 -16.47 -21.90
C VAL A 236 -2.67 -15.27 -22.83
N PRO A 237 -2.07 -14.17 -22.34
CA PRO A 237 -1.83 -12.98 -23.16
C PRO A 237 -0.81 -13.23 -24.28
N ARG A 238 -0.74 -12.31 -25.25
CA ARG A 238 0.22 -12.37 -26.38
C ARG A 238 1.68 -12.50 -25.91
N PRO A 239 2.58 -13.08 -26.71
CA PRO A 239 4.01 -13.13 -26.42
C PRO A 239 4.55 -11.74 -26.01
N GLY A 240 5.41 -11.70 -24.98
CA GLY A 240 5.98 -10.46 -24.43
C GLY A 240 5.28 -9.91 -23.19
N ALA A 241 4.04 -10.34 -22.88
CA ALA A 241 3.41 -9.98 -21.61
C ALA A 241 3.98 -10.80 -20.44
N ARG A 242 4.50 -10.12 -19.41
CA ARG A 242 5.00 -10.72 -18.16
C ARG A 242 3.83 -11.17 -17.30
N ILE A 243 3.80 -12.45 -16.96
CA ILE A 243 2.75 -13.04 -16.12
C ILE A 243 3.38 -13.36 -14.77
N ARG A 244 2.94 -12.64 -13.73
CA ARG A 244 3.36 -12.90 -12.34
C ARG A 244 2.27 -13.62 -11.59
N LEU A 245 2.63 -14.70 -10.92
CA LEU A 245 1.82 -15.30 -9.86
C LEU A 245 2.10 -14.54 -8.58
N ARG A 246 1.03 -14.09 -7.92
CA ARG A 246 1.11 -13.38 -6.64
C ARG A 246 0.33 -14.13 -5.57
N ALA A 247 0.92 -14.23 -4.39
CA ALA A 247 0.30 -14.72 -3.17
C ALA A 247 0.23 -13.58 -2.15
N PHE A 248 -0.97 -13.35 -1.63
CA PHE A 248 -1.26 -12.33 -0.61
C PHE A 248 -1.71 -13.01 0.67
N THR A 249 -1.33 -12.46 1.81
CA THR A 249 -1.83 -12.88 3.12
C THR A 249 -2.39 -11.65 3.85
N ALA A 250 -3.36 -11.87 4.74
CA ALA A 250 -4.03 -10.79 5.47
C ALA A 250 -3.45 -10.55 6.87
N SER A 251 -2.88 -11.58 7.49
CA SER A 251 -2.27 -11.50 8.82
C SER A 251 -1.16 -12.56 8.96
N PRO A 252 0.11 -12.15 9.09
CA PRO A 252 0.64 -10.80 8.77
C PRO A 252 0.30 -10.38 7.33
N GLN A 253 0.32 -9.08 7.00
CA GLN A 253 0.09 -8.66 5.62
C GLN A 253 1.36 -8.84 4.78
N THR A 254 1.37 -9.85 3.90
CA THR A 254 2.53 -10.18 3.07
C THR A 254 2.18 -10.32 1.59
N LEU A 255 3.20 -10.12 0.75
CA LEU A 255 3.17 -10.36 -0.69
C LEU A 255 4.34 -11.26 -1.05
N SER A 256 4.09 -12.26 -1.88
CA SER A 256 5.12 -13.00 -2.59
C SER A 256 4.74 -13.14 -4.05
N SER A 257 5.71 -13.00 -4.94
CA SER A 257 5.52 -12.96 -6.38
C SER A 257 6.55 -13.84 -7.06
N THR A 258 6.16 -14.49 -8.16
CA THR A 258 7.09 -15.21 -9.03
C THR A 258 6.65 -15.11 -10.49
N ASP A 259 7.61 -15.09 -11.40
CA ASP A 259 7.33 -15.11 -12.83
C ASP A 259 6.93 -16.51 -13.28
N VAL A 260 5.76 -16.62 -13.90
CA VAL A 260 5.19 -17.91 -14.35
C VAL A 260 4.99 -17.97 -15.85
N GLN A 261 5.53 -17.01 -16.60
CA GLN A 261 5.34 -16.91 -18.05
C GLN A 261 5.67 -18.20 -18.79
N GLN A 262 6.77 -18.88 -18.46
CA GLN A 262 7.19 -20.12 -19.13
C GLN A 262 6.22 -21.27 -18.81
N ALA A 263 5.88 -21.43 -17.53
CA ALA A 263 4.99 -22.49 -17.07
C ALA A 263 3.54 -22.31 -17.59
N VAL A 264 3.10 -21.06 -17.76
CA VAL A 264 1.76 -20.72 -18.26
C VAL A 264 1.69 -20.71 -19.79
N ARG A 265 2.80 -20.56 -20.52
CA ARG A 265 2.74 -20.47 -21.99
C ARG A 265 2.89 -21.81 -22.72
N ARG A 266 3.28 -22.89 -22.04
CA ARG A 266 3.87 -24.10 -22.65
C ARG A 266 5.05 -23.70 -23.54
N THR A 267 6.27 -23.97 -23.09
CA THR A 267 7.33 -24.27 -24.06
C THR A 267 6.89 -25.55 -24.78
N GLY A 268 6.57 -25.41 -26.06
CA GLY A 268 6.47 -26.55 -26.97
C GLY A 268 7.78 -27.31 -27.03
#